data_AF-A0A918E6M3-F1
#
_entry.id   AF-A0A918E6M3-F1
#
_cell.length_a   1.000
_cell.length_b   1.000
_cell.length_c   1.000
_cell.angle_alpha   90.00
_cell.angle_beta   90.00
_cell.angle_gamma   90.00
#
_symmetry.space_group_name_H-M   'P 1'
#
loop_
_entity.id
_entity.type
_entity.pdbx_description
1 polymer ?
#
loop_
_entity_poly.entity_id
_entity_poly.type
_entity_poly.pdbx_seq_one_letter_code
_entity_poly.pdbx_strand_id
1 'polypeptide(L)'
;MGKETLRQHASRMRGHGAEYDAAIARLRDRSGKWGDDGLFAAIEMAWGEARDSMVAAVPALGGAVTGVGDGLTVVPANVEAAEHASRLPETDPWP
;
A
#
# COMPACT_ATOMS: atom_id res chain seq x y z
N MET A 1 7.93 -18.24 15.62
CA MET A 1 8.10 -16.78 15.83
C MET A 1 8.03 -15.99 14.52
N GLY A 2 8.73 -16.36 13.44
CA GLY A 2 8.75 -15.56 12.19
C GLY A 2 7.42 -15.40 11.41
N LYS A 3 6.57 -16.44 11.35
CA LYS A 3 5.31 -16.40 10.57
C LYS A 3 4.28 -15.40 11.11
N GLU A 4 4.20 -15.29 12.43
CA GLU A 4 3.29 -14.35 13.10
C GLU A 4 3.75 -12.89 12.90
N THR A 5 5.05 -12.63 13.01
CA THR A 5 5.63 -11.32 12.69
C THR A 5 5.34 -10.90 11.25
N LEU A 6 5.43 -11.82 10.28
CA LEU A 6 5.09 -11.55 8.89
C LEU A 6 3.61 -11.17 8.70
N ARG A 7 2.68 -11.87 9.38
CA ARG A 7 1.24 -11.54 9.33
C ARG A 7 0.96 -10.16 9.94
N GLN A 8 1.63 -9.79 11.02
CA GLN A 8 1.51 -8.47 11.63
C GLN A 8 2.04 -7.36 10.71
N HIS A 9 3.19 -7.58 10.06
CA HIS A 9 3.72 -6.63 9.09
C HIS A 9 2.83 -6.51 7.85
N ALA A 10 2.28 -7.61 7.35
CA ALA A 10 1.31 -7.60 6.26
C ALA A 10 0.10 -6.72 6.58
N SER A 11 -0.47 -6.87 7.79
CA SER A 11 -1.60 -6.05 8.25
C SER A 11 -1.24 -4.57 8.34
N ARG A 12 -0.06 -4.24 8.87
CA ARG A 12 0.40 -2.84 8.96
C ARG A 12 0.59 -2.20 7.59
N MET A 13 1.16 -2.94 6.64
CA MET A 13 1.38 -2.44 5.27
C MET A 13 0.06 -2.16 4.57
N ARG A 14 -0.93 -3.05 4.64
CA ARG A 14 -2.28 -2.75 4.12
C ARG A 14 -2.92 -1.53 4.78
N GLY A 15 -2.75 -1.39 6.10
CA GLY A 15 -3.21 -0.20 6.83
C GLY A 15 -2.61 1.09 6.29
N HIS A 16 -1.29 1.12 6.10
CA HIS A 16 -0.62 2.29 5.51
C HIS A 16 -1.04 2.56 4.07
N GLY A 17 -1.23 1.53 3.25
CA GLY A 17 -1.78 1.70 1.90
C GLY A 17 -3.14 2.40 1.90
N ALA A 18 -4.05 1.96 2.78
CA ALA A 18 -5.37 2.59 2.95
C ALA A 18 -5.27 4.04 3.47
N GLU A 19 -4.31 4.33 4.35
CA GLU A 19 -4.05 5.69 4.82
C GLU A 19 -3.59 6.61 3.68
N TYR A 20 -2.72 6.12 2.79
CA TYR A 20 -2.31 6.84 1.57
C TYR A 20 -3.49 7.11 0.65
N ASP A 21 -4.32 6.12 0.38
CA ASP A 21 -5.50 6.27 -0.48
C ASP A 21 -6.47 7.31 0.10
N ALA A 22 -6.71 7.26 1.42
CA ALA A 22 -7.54 8.23 2.11
C ALA A 22 -6.95 9.64 2.11
N ALA A 23 -5.63 9.78 2.22
CA ALA A 23 -4.96 11.08 2.12
C ALA A 23 -5.11 11.69 0.72
N ILE A 24 -4.96 10.88 -0.33
CA ILE A 24 -5.13 11.33 -1.72
C ILE A 24 -6.60 11.68 -2.03
N ALA A 25 -7.56 10.91 -1.53
CA ALA A 25 -8.98 11.23 -1.66
C ALA A 25 -9.29 12.61 -1.04
N ARG A 26 -8.79 12.88 0.16
CA ARG A 26 -8.92 14.20 0.82
C ARG A 26 -8.23 15.32 0.04
N LEU A 27 -7.08 15.03 -0.59
CA LEU A 27 -6.36 16.02 -1.38
C LEU A 27 -7.12 16.39 -2.66
N ARG A 28 -7.76 15.41 -3.32
CA ARG A 28 -8.63 15.63 -4.50
C ARG A 28 -9.86 16.48 -4.19
N ASP A 29 -10.46 16.28 -3.02
CA ASP A 29 -11.68 16.98 -2.60
C ASP A 29 -11.44 18.45 -2.24
N ARG A 30 -10.20 18.85 -1.95
CA ARG A 30 -9.88 20.25 -1.65
C ARG A 30 -9.85 21.10 -2.92
N SER A 31 -10.76 22.07 -2.99
CA SER A 31 -10.65 23.20 -3.91
C SER A 31 -9.62 24.22 -3.37
N GLY A 32 -8.63 24.58 -4.18
CA GLY A 32 -7.60 25.56 -3.82
C GLY A 32 -8.05 27.03 -3.85
N LYS A 33 -9.36 27.30 -3.77
CA LYS A 33 -9.90 28.66 -3.80
C LYS A 33 -9.92 29.22 -2.39
N TRP A 34 -9.06 30.20 -2.10
CA TRP A 34 -8.90 30.76 -0.76
C TRP A 34 -9.76 32.01 -0.53
N GLY A 35 -10.63 32.34 -1.49
CA GLY A 35 -11.50 33.52 -1.41
C GLY A 35 -10.72 34.82 -1.63
N ASP A 36 -9.64 34.74 -2.40
CA ASP A 36 -8.72 35.83 -2.66
C ASP A 36 -9.18 36.73 -3.82
N ASP A 37 -8.85 38.03 -3.75
CA ASP A 37 -9.13 39.04 -4.78
C ASP A 37 -8.03 39.14 -5.85
N GLY A 38 -7.04 38.24 -5.79
CA GLY A 38 -5.91 38.13 -6.72
C GLY A 38 -4.54 38.31 -6.06
N LEU A 39 -4.47 38.74 -4.80
CA LEU A 39 -3.22 38.93 -4.04
C LEU A 39 -2.39 37.65 -3.89
N PHE A 40 -3.05 36.51 -3.75
CA PHE A 40 -2.48 35.17 -3.58
C PHE A 40 -2.60 34.31 -4.83
N ALA A 41 -2.99 34.85 -5.98
CA ALA A 41 -3.19 34.09 -7.22
C ALA A 41 -1.98 33.21 -7.60
N ALA A 42 -0.76 33.71 -7.42
CA ALA A 42 0.46 32.93 -7.66
C ALA A 42 0.64 31.77 -6.67
N ILE A 43 0.22 31.95 -5.42
CA ILE A 43 0.25 30.90 -4.39
C ILE A 43 -0.84 29.86 -4.67
N GLU A 44 -2.05 30.28 -5.04
CA GLU A 44 -3.12 29.37 -5.43
C GLU A 44 -2.72 28.50 -6.64
N MET A 45 -2.04 29.10 -7.63
CA MET A 45 -1.49 28.39 -8.78
C MET A 45 -0.44 27.37 -8.38
N ALA A 46 0.59 27.78 -7.61
CA ALA A 46 1.64 26.88 -7.14
C ALA A 46 1.08 25.74 -6.26
N TRP A 47 0.06 26.03 -5.44
CA TRP A 47 -0.65 25.03 -4.66
C TRP A 47 -1.40 24.03 -5.55
N GLY A 48 -2.10 24.51 -6.58
CA GLY A 48 -2.77 23.66 -7.57
C GLY A 48 -1.81 22.70 -8.26
N GLU A 49 -0.68 23.21 -8.75
CA GLU A 49 0.36 22.41 -9.41
C GLU A 49 0.95 21.35 -8.48
N ALA A 50 1.30 21.73 -7.24
CA ALA A 50 1.83 20.80 -6.26
C ALA A 50 0.81 19.72 -5.88
N ARG A 51 -0.46 20.11 -5.69
CA ARG A 51 -1.57 19.20 -5.42
C ARG A 51 -1.71 18.19 -6.55
N ASP A 52 -1.77 18.64 -7.79
CA ASP A 52 -2.00 17.79 -8.96
C ASP A 52 -0.84 16.83 -9.18
N SER A 53 0.41 17.29 -8.99
CA SER A 53 1.60 16.44 -9.00
C SER A 53 1.54 15.32 -7.94
N MET A 54 1.17 15.67 -6.70
CA MET A 54 1.00 14.68 -5.63
C MET A 54 -0.14 13.69 -5.91
N VAL A 55 -1.27 14.17 -6.42
CA VAL A 55 -2.42 13.32 -6.78
C VAL A 55 -2.07 12.35 -7.92
N ALA A 56 -1.17 12.73 -8.83
CA ALA A 56 -0.72 11.88 -9.92
C ALA A 56 0.33 10.85 -9.49
N ALA A 57 1.31 11.25 -8.68
CA ALA A 57 2.47 10.41 -8.36
C ALA A 57 2.25 9.46 -7.17
N VAL A 58 1.57 9.93 -6.12
CA VAL A 58 1.47 9.21 -4.83
C VAL A 58 0.55 7.98 -4.84
N PRO A 59 -0.49 7.84 -5.68
CA PRO A 59 -1.28 6.60 -5.75
C PRO A 59 -0.44 5.35 -6.04
N ALA A 60 0.63 5.48 -6.83
CA ALA A 60 1.55 4.38 -7.12
C ALA A 60 2.25 3.89 -5.85
N LEU A 61 2.54 4.79 -4.89
CA LEU A 61 3.17 4.46 -3.62
C LEU A 61 2.20 3.70 -2.70
N GLY A 62 0.95 4.16 -2.58
CA GLY A 62 -0.10 3.47 -1.81
C GLY A 62 -0.33 2.04 -2.32
N GLY A 63 -0.46 1.89 -3.65
CA GLY A 63 -0.60 0.58 -4.29
C GLY A 63 0.61 -0.34 -4.05
N ALA A 64 1.83 0.17 -4.15
CA ALA A 64 3.04 -0.61 -3.87
C ALA A 64 3.10 -1.09 -2.41
N VAL A 65 2.75 -0.22 -1.44
CA VAL A 65 2.72 -0.57 -0.01
C VAL A 65 1.67 -1.64 0.28
N THR A 66 0.46 -1.51 -0.28
CA THR A 66 -0.59 -2.54 -0.19
C THR A 66 -0.10 -3.87 -0.79
N GLY A 67 0.50 -3.83 -1.98
CA GLY A 67 1.01 -5.02 -2.66
C GLY A 67 2.11 -5.76 -1.86
N VAL A 68 2.98 -5.03 -1.16
CA VAL A 68 3.94 -5.63 -0.22
C VAL A 68 3.19 -6.34 0.93
N GLY A 69 2.16 -5.73 1.48
CA GLY A 69 1.32 -6.35 2.52
C GLY A 69 0.66 -7.65 2.06
N ASP A 70 0.17 -7.68 0.82
CA ASP A 70 -0.43 -8.87 0.22
C ASP A 70 0.61 -9.97 0.01
N GLY A 71 1.78 -9.64 -0.53
CA GLY A 71 2.90 -10.59 -0.66
C GLY A 71 3.32 -11.19 0.68
N LEU A 72 3.44 -10.36 1.73
CA LEU A 72 3.77 -10.80 3.08
C LEU A 72 2.71 -11.73 3.70
N THR A 73 1.45 -11.66 3.24
CA THR A 73 0.38 -12.56 3.69
C THR A 73 0.53 -13.96 3.09
N VAL A 74 1.00 -14.05 1.85
CA VAL A 74 1.14 -15.31 1.10
C VAL A 74 2.35 -16.12 1.57
N VAL A 75 3.44 -15.46 1.94
CA VAL A 75 4.71 -16.13 2.33
C VAL A 75 4.54 -17.15 3.46
N PRO A 76 3.90 -16.83 4.61
CA PRO A 76 3.70 -17.81 5.69
C PRO A 76 2.96 -19.07 5.27
N ALA A 77 1.92 -18.93 4.43
CA ALA A 77 1.12 -20.05 3.94
C ALA A 77 1.95 -20.96 3.03
N ASN A 78 2.73 -20.38 2.11
CA ASN A 78 3.63 -21.14 1.25
C ASN A 78 4.72 -21.87 2.03
N VAL A 79 5.28 -21.24 3.07
CA VAL A 79 6.26 -21.88 3.96
C VAL A 79 5.63 -23.02 4.76
N GLU A 80 4.42 -22.84 5.28
CA GLU A 80 3.68 -23.92 5.96
C GLU A 80 3.38 -25.09 5.03
N ALA A 81 2.96 -24.82 3.79
CA ALA A 81 2.70 -25.85 2.79
C ALA A 81 3.98 -26.62 2.41
N ALA A 82 5.09 -25.92 2.19
CA ALA A 82 6.39 -26.54 1.90
C ALA A 82 6.89 -27.39 3.08
N GLU A 83 6.82 -26.86 4.31
CA GLU A 83 7.19 -27.61 5.52
C GLU A 83 6.32 -28.85 5.72
N HIS A 84 5.03 -28.80 5.37
CA HIS A 84 4.15 -29.95 5.43
C HIS A 84 4.53 -31.00 4.37
N ALA A 85 4.73 -30.58 3.12
CA ALA A 85 5.15 -31.47 2.04
C ALA A 85 6.47 -32.18 2.34
N SER A 86 7.45 -31.50 2.93
CA SER A 86 8.74 -32.10 3.31
C SER A 86 8.66 -33.10 4.47
N ARG A 87 7.54 -33.16 5.21
CA ARG A 87 7.32 -34.13 6.30
C ARG A 87 6.50 -35.33 5.88
N LEU A 88 5.88 -35.29 4.71
CA LEU A 88 5.20 -36.47 4.17
C LEU A 88 6.27 -37.50 3.79
N PRO A 89 6.06 -38.79 4.11
CA PRO A 89 6.96 -39.83 3.63
C PRO A 89 7.00 -39.78 2.10
N GLU A 90 8.19 -40.00 1.53
CA GLU A 90 8.36 -40.10 0.09
C GLU A 90 7.42 -41.20 -0.41
N THR A 91 6.35 -40.80 -1.11
CA THR A 91 5.44 -41.75 -1.72
C THR A 91 6.23 -42.45 -2.80
N ASP A 92 6.56 -43.73 -2.58
CA ASP A 92 7.29 -44.55 -3.53
C ASP A 92 6.58 -44.46 -4.90
N PRO A 93 7.22 -43.87 -5.92
CA PRO A 93 6.58 -43.69 -7.21
C PRO A 93 6.36 -45.02 -7.95
N TRP A 94 6.86 -46.14 -7.41
CA TRP A 94 6.73 -47.46 -8.01
C TRP A 94 6.32 -48.52 -6.97
N PRO A 95 5.14 -49.16 -7.09
CA PRO A 95 4.69 -50.23 -6.20
C PRO A 95 5.36 -51.58 -6.46
#